data_AF-U6Q2X2-F1
#
_entry.id   AF-U6Q2X2-F1
#
_cell.length_a   1.000
_cell.length_b   1.000
_cell.length_c   1.000
_cell.angle_alpha   90.00
_cell.angle_beta   90.00
_cell.angle_gamma   90.00
#
_symmetry.space_group_name_H-M   'P 1'
#
loop_
_entity.id
_entity.type
_entity.pdbx_description
1 polymer ?
#
loop_
_entity_poly.entity_id
_entity_poly.type
_entity_poly.pdbx_seq_one_letter_code
_entity_poly.pdbx_strand_id
1 'polypeptide(L)'
;LGDKNTLGDFNELGNKNKFGNENTFGHENTFGNENKLGDYNAFGNGNTFGNKNELGDKNTLGDENTFGDFNTLGNRNKLCDFNSLGYKNKLGNKNTFGDGNELGNENKLGNENTFGHENTFGNGNKFGDGNVLGNFNELGDGNELGDENTLGDENTFGDFNTLGDYTKLGDENTFGDFNTLGDYTKLGDNCTLGESNTLGDYTKLGDNCTLGESNKLGNGLKFGKKLTIEGVKCRDLMTMGNVDGLGGQGQVVIIVHTEGIKIRAGCFSGSLDEFCANAESENKITYSKVVRAAAEAFEQCVNEKGMTGGWDD
;
A
#
# COMPACT_ATOMS: atom_id res chain seq x y z
N LEU A 1 3.05 20.44 -41.11
CA LEU A 1 4.33 21.17 -41.15
C LEU A 1 5.47 20.17 -40.96
N GLY A 2 6.66 20.48 -41.49
CA GLY A 2 7.81 19.57 -41.46
C GLY A 2 8.47 19.45 -40.09
N ASP A 3 9.76 19.20 -40.06
CA ASP A 3 10.57 19.27 -38.84
C ASP A 3 11.07 20.71 -38.61
N LYS A 4 11.44 21.05 -37.37
CA LYS A 4 12.15 22.31 -37.02
C LYS A 4 11.41 23.60 -37.36
N ASN A 5 10.08 23.60 -37.26
CA ASN A 5 9.30 24.82 -37.44
C ASN A 5 9.22 25.59 -36.14
N THR A 6 9.13 26.92 -36.24
CA THR A 6 8.82 27.79 -35.12
C THR A 6 7.49 28.47 -35.37
N LEU A 7 6.51 28.24 -34.51
CA LEU A 7 5.27 28.97 -34.44
C LEU A 7 5.34 29.90 -33.22
N GLY A 8 4.88 31.14 -33.41
CA GLY A 8 4.82 32.12 -32.32
C GLY A 8 3.70 31.81 -31.34
N ASP A 9 3.20 32.85 -30.71
CA ASP A 9 2.16 32.75 -29.69
C ASP A 9 0.75 32.87 -30.31
N PHE A 10 -0.27 32.44 -29.56
CA PHE A 10 -1.70 32.64 -29.87
C PHE A 10 -2.19 32.08 -31.22
N ASN A 11 -1.59 30.99 -31.71
CA ASN A 11 -2.02 30.36 -32.96
C ASN A 11 -3.18 29.40 -32.71
N GLU A 12 -4.17 29.43 -33.61
CA GLU A 12 -5.20 28.41 -33.68
C GLU A 12 -4.90 27.44 -34.82
N LEU A 13 -4.57 26.21 -34.43
CA LEU A 13 -4.30 25.11 -35.33
C LEU A 13 -5.52 24.20 -35.30
N GLY A 14 -6.11 23.95 -36.48
CA GLY A 14 -7.32 23.13 -36.59
C GLY A 14 -7.12 21.66 -36.20
N ASN A 15 -7.97 20.81 -36.77
CA ASN A 15 -7.92 19.37 -36.50
C ASN A 15 -6.98 18.66 -37.47
N LYS A 16 -6.49 17.47 -37.10
CA LYS A 16 -5.77 16.53 -37.99
C LYS A 16 -4.49 17.08 -38.61
N ASN A 17 -3.89 18.10 -38.00
CA ASN A 17 -2.59 18.58 -38.38
C ASN A 17 -1.53 17.50 -38.09
N LYS A 18 -0.49 17.50 -38.91
CA LYS A 18 0.70 16.69 -38.71
C LYS A 18 1.90 17.62 -38.62
N PHE A 19 2.60 17.54 -37.51
CA PHE A 19 3.87 18.20 -37.26
C PHE A 19 4.93 17.13 -37.15
N GLY A 20 6.07 17.38 -37.78
CA GLY A 20 7.24 16.52 -37.66
C GLY A 20 7.89 16.65 -36.28
N ASN A 21 9.19 16.50 -36.24
CA ASN A 21 9.98 16.54 -35.02
C ASN A 21 10.59 17.93 -34.79
N GLU A 22 11.07 18.18 -33.58
CA GLU A 22 11.90 19.34 -33.23
C GLU A 22 11.23 20.70 -33.50
N ASN A 23 9.90 20.77 -33.49
CA ASN A 23 9.19 22.04 -33.64
C ASN A 23 9.15 22.82 -32.33
N THR A 24 9.07 24.13 -32.43
CA THR A 24 8.85 25.05 -31.31
C THR A 24 7.51 25.75 -31.51
N PHE A 25 6.66 25.68 -30.52
CA PHE A 25 5.39 26.39 -30.44
C PHE A 25 5.48 27.36 -29.27
N GLY A 26 5.11 28.62 -29.51
CA GLY A 26 5.09 29.65 -28.47
C GLY A 26 3.99 29.41 -27.43
N HIS A 27 3.52 30.50 -26.85
CA HIS A 27 2.53 30.51 -25.78
C HIS A 27 1.10 30.50 -26.32
N GLU A 28 0.16 29.98 -25.53
CA GLU A 28 -1.29 30.11 -25.75
C GLU A 28 -1.78 29.65 -27.13
N ASN A 29 -1.12 28.65 -27.72
CA ASN A 29 -1.60 28.05 -28.96
C ASN A 29 -2.71 27.03 -28.66
N THR A 30 -3.72 27.02 -29.52
CA THR A 30 -4.77 26.00 -29.49
C THR A 30 -4.54 25.01 -30.62
N PHE A 31 -4.37 23.75 -30.27
CA PHE A 31 -4.40 22.62 -31.18
C PHE A 31 -5.77 21.98 -31.08
N GLY A 32 -6.47 21.87 -32.21
CA GLY A 32 -7.74 21.15 -32.28
C GLY A 32 -7.58 19.66 -31.98
N ASN A 33 -8.50 18.87 -32.52
CA ASN A 33 -8.54 17.43 -32.28
C ASN A 33 -7.68 16.65 -33.28
N GLU A 34 -7.27 15.45 -32.87
CA GLU A 34 -6.65 14.44 -33.76
C GLU A 34 -5.35 14.90 -34.44
N ASN A 35 -4.64 15.86 -33.86
CA ASN A 35 -3.33 16.28 -34.32
C ASN A 35 -2.27 15.25 -33.94
N LYS A 36 -1.27 15.10 -34.81
CA LYS A 36 -0.08 14.28 -34.57
C LYS A 36 1.12 15.19 -34.52
N LEU A 37 1.78 15.23 -33.37
CA LEU A 37 2.98 16.00 -33.13
C LEU A 37 4.09 14.99 -32.87
N GLY A 38 5.17 15.08 -33.65
CA GLY A 38 6.28 14.13 -33.58
C GLY A 38 7.06 14.21 -32.27
N ASP A 39 8.32 13.85 -32.35
CA ASP A 39 9.22 13.80 -31.22
C ASP A 39 9.96 15.14 -31.02
N TYR A 40 10.48 15.38 -29.81
CA TYR A 40 11.35 16.52 -29.51
C TYR A 40 10.75 17.91 -29.74
N ASN A 41 9.43 18.05 -29.76
CA ASN A 41 8.80 19.36 -29.85
C ASN A 41 8.84 20.09 -28.51
N ALA A 42 8.93 21.41 -28.57
CA ALA A 42 8.83 22.31 -27.44
C ALA A 42 7.56 23.14 -27.56
N PHE A 43 6.74 23.15 -26.51
CA PHE A 43 5.55 23.98 -26.39
C PHE A 43 5.78 24.97 -25.25
N GLY A 44 5.47 26.25 -25.48
CA GLY A 44 5.45 27.27 -24.45
C GLY A 44 4.32 27.03 -23.43
N ASN A 45 3.95 28.08 -22.73
CA ASN A 45 2.94 28.00 -21.67
C ASN A 45 1.52 28.19 -22.22
N GLY A 46 0.52 27.65 -21.54
CA GLY A 46 -0.91 27.92 -21.79
C GLY A 46 -1.45 27.29 -23.08
N ASN A 47 -0.76 26.33 -23.68
CA ASN A 47 -1.26 25.69 -24.90
C ASN A 47 -2.40 24.73 -24.55
N THR A 48 -3.43 24.75 -25.40
CA THR A 48 -4.56 23.84 -25.29
C THR A 48 -4.51 22.82 -26.39
N PHE A 49 -4.56 21.54 -26.02
CA PHE A 49 -4.73 20.42 -26.92
C PHE A 49 -6.15 19.91 -26.75
N GLY A 50 -6.91 19.90 -27.85
CA GLY A 50 -8.19 19.23 -27.90
C GLY A 50 -8.07 17.72 -27.66
N ASN A 51 -9.04 16.98 -28.16
CA ASN A 51 -9.15 15.56 -27.90
C ASN A 51 -8.35 14.74 -28.92
N LYS A 52 -7.88 13.56 -28.49
CA LYS A 52 -7.25 12.54 -29.34
C LYS A 52 -6.01 13.00 -30.09
N ASN A 53 -5.28 13.98 -29.55
CA ASN A 53 -3.97 14.32 -30.04
C ASN A 53 -2.96 13.25 -29.64
N GLU A 54 -1.98 13.04 -30.52
CA GLU A 54 -0.84 12.16 -30.31
C GLU A 54 0.42 13.02 -30.28
N LEU A 55 1.08 13.05 -29.13
CA LEU A 55 2.41 13.61 -28.97
C LEU A 55 3.40 12.44 -28.92
N GLY A 56 4.46 12.53 -29.73
CA GLY A 56 5.54 11.56 -29.76
C GLY A 56 6.36 11.54 -28.47
N ASP A 57 7.59 11.07 -28.58
CA ASP A 57 8.53 10.96 -27.48
C ASP A 57 9.29 12.27 -27.25
N LYS A 58 9.74 12.50 -26.01
CA LYS A 58 10.69 13.56 -25.66
C LYS A 58 10.24 14.99 -25.97
N ASN A 59 8.94 15.22 -26.01
CA ASN A 59 8.39 16.56 -26.08
C ASN A 59 8.54 17.26 -24.73
N THR A 60 8.66 18.59 -24.78
CA THR A 60 8.65 19.45 -23.61
C THR A 60 7.47 20.39 -23.70
N LEU A 61 6.64 20.39 -22.67
CA LEU A 61 5.53 21.30 -22.50
C LEU A 61 5.84 22.24 -21.36
N GLY A 62 5.69 23.55 -21.60
CA GLY A 62 5.76 24.57 -20.57
C GLY A 62 4.63 24.45 -19.56
N ASP A 63 4.28 25.56 -18.93
CA ASP A 63 3.31 25.54 -17.84
C ASP A 63 1.88 25.70 -18.34
N GLU A 64 0.90 25.30 -17.53
CA GLU A 64 -0.53 25.57 -17.75
C GLU A 64 -1.08 25.01 -19.07
N ASN A 65 -0.46 23.97 -19.62
CA ASN A 65 -1.00 23.33 -20.81
C ASN A 65 -2.17 22.42 -20.43
N THR A 66 -3.22 22.49 -21.23
CA THR A 66 -4.42 21.68 -21.02
C THR A 66 -4.53 20.66 -22.13
N PHE A 67 -4.65 19.39 -21.76
CA PHE A 67 -5.10 18.34 -22.64
C PHE A 67 -6.55 18.03 -22.34
N GLY A 68 -7.36 18.04 -23.39
CA GLY A 68 -8.67 17.41 -23.35
C GLY A 68 -8.55 15.89 -23.19
N ASP A 69 -9.54 15.19 -23.70
CA ASP A 69 -9.70 13.78 -23.44
C ASP A 69 -9.00 12.91 -24.49
N PHE A 70 -8.62 11.70 -24.07
CA PHE A 70 -8.12 10.64 -24.94
C PHE A 70 -6.83 10.99 -25.69
N ASN A 71 -6.02 11.89 -25.17
CA ASN A 71 -4.71 12.18 -25.71
C ASN A 71 -3.72 11.06 -25.40
N THR A 72 -2.72 10.94 -26.26
CA THR A 72 -1.60 10.03 -26.05
C THR A 72 -0.31 10.84 -26.06
N LEU A 73 0.46 10.70 -24.99
CA LEU A 73 1.82 11.19 -24.89
C LEU A 73 2.74 9.97 -24.91
N GLY A 74 3.74 10.00 -25.79
CA GLY A 74 4.78 8.98 -25.88
C GLY A 74 5.64 8.91 -24.61
N ASN A 75 6.87 8.44 -24.76
CA ASN A 75 7.81 8.25 -23.67
C ASN A 75 8.68 9.48 -23.47
N ARG A 76 9.19 9.65 -22.24
CA ARG A 76 10.19 10.69 -21.92
C ARG A 76 9.73 12.11 -22.20
N ASN A 77 8.43 12.34 -22.26
CA ASN A 77 7.87 13.67 -22.31
C ASN A 77 8.06 14.37 -20.98
N LYS A 78 8.31 15.66 -21.05
CA LYS A 78 8.37 16.55 -19.91
C LYS A 78 7.16 17.46 -19.96
N LEU A 79 6.28 17.34 -18.98
CA LEU A 79 5.25 18.33 -18.70
C LEU A 79 5.79 19.15 -17.54
N CYS A 80 5.90 20.47 -17.71
CA CYS A 80 6.26 21.37 -16.62
C CYS A 80 5.05 21.52 -15.68
N ASP A 81 4.72 22.73 -15.23
CA ASP A 81 3.83 22.87 -14.07
C ASP A 81 2.38 23.16 -14.46
N PHE A 82 1.45 22.81 -13.59
CA PHE A 82 0.02 23.12 -13.69
C PHE A 82 -0.64 22.64 -14.99
N ASN A 83 -0.14 21.54 -15.55
CA ASN A 83 -0.79 20.96 -16.71
C ASN A 83 -1.98 20.14 -16.26
N SER A 84 -3.08 20.29 -16.98
CA SER A 84 -4.27 19.50 -16.74
C SER A 84 -4.40 18.46 -17.84
N LEU A 85 -4.45 17.20 -17.45
CA LEU A 85 -4.84 16.11 -18.32
C LEU A 85 -6.26 15.75 -17.97
N GLY A 86 -7.16 15.96 -18.92
CA GLY A 86 -8.54 15.54 -18.80
C GLY A 86 -8.69 14.02 -18.70
N TYR A 87 -9.78 13.53 -19.24
CA TYR A 87 -10.17 12.15 -19.06
C TYR A 87 -9.43 11.19 -19.99
N LYS A 88 -8.98 10.05 -19.45
CA LYS A 88 -8.48 8.91 -20.24
C LYS A 88 -7.28 9.19 -21.15
N ASN A 89 -6.37 10.02 -20.68
CA ASN A 89 -5.09 10.19 -21.33
C ASN A 89 -4.18 8.98 -21.08
N LYS A 90 -3.34 8.70 -22.07
CA LYS A 90 -2.33 7.65 -22.03
C LYS A 90 -0.96 8.28 -22.07
N LEU A 91 -0.14 7.95 -21.09
CA LEU A 91 1.22 8.42 -20.97
C LEU A 91 2.13 7.21 -21.05
N GLY A 92 3.13 7.29 -21.93
CA GLY A 92 4.17 6.28 -22.05
C GLY A 92 5.01 6.14 -20.79
N ASN A 93 6.21 5.60 -20.96
CA ASN A 93 7.15 5.38 -19.88
C ASN A 93 8.06 6.59 -19.70
N LYS A 94 8.63 6.75 -18.52
CA LYS A 94 9.73 7.71 -18.25
C LYS A 94 9.34 9.16 -18.48
N ASN A 95 8.04 9.46 -18.50
CA ASN A 95 7.56 10.81 -18.53
C ASN A 95 7.81 11.46 -17.19
N THR A 96 8.08 12.75 -17.25
CA THR A 96 8.32 13.59 -16.10
C THR A 96 7.24 14.64 -16.07
N PHE A 97 6.52 14.70 -14.97
CA PHE A 97 5.53 15.73 -14.69
C PHE A 97 6.11 16.64 -13.64
N GLY A 98 6.00 17.95 -13.88
CA GLY A 98 6.30 18.98 -12.90
C GLY A 98 5.26 18.99 -11.80
N ASP A 99 4.99 20.18 -11.27
CA ASP A 99 4.17 20.32 -10.07
C ASP A 99 2.73 20.72 -10.42
N GLY A 100 1.78 20.38 -9.53
CA GLY A 100 0.39 20.80 -9.62
C GLY A 100 -0.32 20.26 -10.86
N ASN A 101 0.14 19.15 -11.44
CA ASN A 101 -0.55 18.60 -12.59
C ASN A 101 -1.79 17.84 -12.13
N GLU A 102 -2.92 18.23 -12.69
CA GLU A 102 -4.16 17.53 -12.46
C GLU A 102 -4.29 16.45 -13.51
N LEU A 103 -4.11 15.21 -13.07
CA LEU A 103 -4.53 14.08 -13.87
C LEU A 103 -5.96 13.79 -13.44
N GLY A 104 -6.89 14.19 -14.29
CA GLY A 104 -8.28 13.83 -14.15
C GLY A 104 -8.47 12.31 -14.10
N ASN A 105 -9.73 11.90 -14.18
CA ASN A 105 -10.04 10.51 -13.90
C ASN A 105 -9.52 9.57 -15.01
N GLU A 106 -9.18 8.35 -14.61
CA GLU A 106 -8.86 7.22 -15.50
C GLU A 106 -7.66 7.41 -16.45
N ASN A 107 -6.65 8.19 -16.07
CA ASN A 107 -5.41 8.25 -16.82
C ASN A 107 -4.54 7.00 -16.60
N LYS A 108 -3.82 6.63 -17.66
CA LYS A 108 -2.90 5.49 -17.65
C LYS A 108 -1.48 5.97 -17.83
N LEU A 109 -0.63 5.59 -16.89
CA LEU A 109 0.75 5.99 -16.84
C LEU A 109 1.59 4.73 -16.96
N GLY A 110 2.47 4.70 -17.97
CA GLY A 110 3.43 3.62 -18.20
C GLY A 110 4.43 3.47 -17.04
N ASN A 111 5.55 2.81 -17.27
CA ASN A 111 6.54 2.53 -16.25
C ASN A 111 7.52 3.70 -16.06
N GLU A 112 8.15 3.76 -14.89
CA GLU A 112 9.26 4.67 -14.60
C GLU A 112 8.91 6.14 -14.83
N ASN A 113 7.62 6.49 -14.80
CA ASN A 113 7.16 7.87 -14.78
C ASN A 113 7.42 8.47 -13.41
N THR A 114 7.74 9.75 -13.45
CA THR A 114 8.07 10.53 -12.28
C THR A 114 7.11 11.68 -12.20
N PHE A 115 6.40 11.76 -11.09
CA PHE A 115 5.49 12.85 -10.77
C PHE A 115 6.20 13.79 -9.81
N GLY A 116 6.18 15.08 -10.13
CA GLY A 116 6.54 16.14 -9.19
C GLY A 116 5.53 16.19 -8.06
N HIS A 117 5.26 17.39 -7.58
CA HIS A 117 4.46 17.60 -6.38
C HIS A 117 3.00 17.92 -6.69
N GLU A 118 2.13 17.66 -5.72
CA GLU A 118 0.74 18.14 -5.73
C GLU A 118 -0.01 17.71 -6.99
N ASN A 119 0.35 16.54 -7.52
CA ASN A 119 -0.39 15.99 -8.63
C ASN A 119 -1.63 15.35 -8.07
N THR A 120 -2.77 15.97 -8.32
CA THR A 120 -4.03 15.34 -8.01
C THR A 120 -4.26 14.27 -9.05
N PHE A 121 -4.31 13.05 -8.55
CA PHE A 121 -4.82 11.94 -9.30
C PHE A 121 -6.30 11.83 -8.97
N GLY A 122 -7.10 12.34 -9.89
CA GLY A 122 -8.50 12.00 -9.96
C GLY A 122 -8.70 10.49 -9.89
N ASN A 123 -9.92 10.11 -9.58
CA ASN A 123 -10.28 8.73 -9.31
C ASN A 123 -9.86 7.80 -10.45
N GLY A 124 -9.19 6.70 -10.10
CA GLY A 124 -8.89 5.60 -11.01
C GLY A 124 -7.65 5.78 -11.89
N ASN A 125 -6.71 6.62 -11.50
CA ASN A 125 -5.40 6.71 -12.14
C ASN A 125 -4.53 5.48 -11.86
N LYS A 126 -3.77 5.06 -12.87
CA LYS A 126 -2.99 3.82 -12.84
C LYS A 126 -1.53 4.03 -13.18
N PHE A 127 -0.68 3.49 -12.32
CA PHE A 127 0.78 3.54 -12.41
C PHE A 127 1.33 2.16 -12.79
N GLY A 128 2.02 2.05 -13.92
CA GLY A 128 2.95 0.95 -14.21
C GLY A 128 4.18 0.90 -13.29
N ASP A 129 5.11 0.00 -13.60
CA ASP A 129 6.21 -0.39 -12.71
C ASP A 129 7.26 0.71 -12.53
N GLY A 130 7.86 0.77 -11.34
CA GLY A 130 8.89 1.75 -11.02
C GLY A 130 8.40 3.19 -11.17
N ASN A 131 7.08 3.38 -11.19
CA ASN A 131 6.52 4.71 -11.10
C ASN A 131 6.76 5.25 -9.73
N VAL A 132 7.25 6.47 -9.75
CA VAL A 132 7.64 7.18 -8.56
C VAL A 132 6.64 8.30 -8.43
N LEU A 133 5.75 8.13 -7.46
CA LEU A 133 4.85 9.18 -7.03
C LEU A 133 5.62 10.13 -6.14
N GLY A 134 5.77 11.38 -6.61
CA GLY A 134 6.21 12.49 -5.75
C GLY A 134 5.21 12.81 -4.64
N ASN A 135 5.48 13.84 -3.87
CA ASN A 135 4.74 14.09 -2.63
C ASN A 135 3.40 14.78 -2.86
N PHE A 136 2.48 14.61 -1.90
CA PHE A 136 1.15 15.25 -1.90
C PHE A 136 0.36 14.95 -3.15
N ASN A 137 0.69 13.79 -3.71
CA ASN A 137 -0.13 13.15 -4.66
C ASN A 137 -1.33 12.62 -3.90
N GLU A 138 -2.41 13.37 -3.98
CA GLU A 138 -3.73 12.81 -3.71
C GLU A 138 -3.98 11.78 -4.80
N LEU A 139 -3.59 10.54 -4.51
CA LEU A 139 -4.44 9.43 -4.88
C LEU A 139 -5.69 9.65 -4.07
N GLY A 140 -6.77 10.23 -4.58
CA GLY A 140 -7.98 10.42 -3.77
C GLY A 140 -8.25 9.20 -2.85
N ASP A 141 -8.00 9.26 -1.53
CA ASP A 141 -7.15 10.25 -0.82
C ASP A 141 -5.84 9.66 -0.19
N GLY A 142 -4.71 10.35 -0.41
CA GLY A 142 -3.48 10.41 0.42
C GLY A 142 -2.29 9.42 0.29
N ASN A 143 -2.12 8.63 -0.77
CA ASN A 143 -1.26 7.43 -0.67
C ASN A 143 0.11 7.50 -1.35
N GLU A 144 1.12 6.95 -0.67
CA GLU A 144 2.52 6.94 -1.08
C GLU A 144 3.05 5.54 -1.40
N LEU A 145 3.81 5.48 -2.50
CA LEU A 145 4.41 4.28 -3.04
C LEU A 145 5.91 4.49 -3.28
N GLY A 146 6.75 3.91 -2.42
CA GLY A 146 8.17 3.67 -2.66
C GLY A 146 8.47 2.74 -3.86
N ASP A 147 9.76 2.53 -4.12
CA ASP A 147 10.28 1.93 -5.34
C ASP A 147 10.01 0.43 -5.45
N GLU A 148 9.75 -0.07 -6.66
CA GLU A 148 9.40 -1.48 -6.92
C GLU A 148 8.30 -2.00 -5.99
N ASN A 149 7.48 -1.08 -5.47
CA ASN A 149 6.34 -1.45 -4.67
C ASN A 149 5.33 -2.19 -5.51
N THR A 150 4.93 -3.32 -4.95
CA THR A 150 3.88 -4.16 -5.51
C THR A 150 2.70 -4.05 -4.56
N LEU A 151 1.82 -3.10 -4.85
CA LEU A 151 0.49 -3.09 -4.27
C LEU A 151 -0.37 -4.16 -4.96
N GLY A 152 -0.85 -5.15 -4.19
CA GLY A 152 -1.91 -6.07 -4.60
C GLY A 152 -3.26 -5.37 -4.82
N ASP A 153 -4.27 -6.12 -5.21
CA ASP A 153 -5.55 -5.53 -5.63
C ASP A 153 -6.38 -5.04 -4.43
N GLU A 154 -7.20 -4.01 -4.69
CA GLU A 154 -8.25 -3.52 -3.77
C GLU A 154 -7.72 -3.06 -2.39
N ASN A 155 -6.45 -2.67 -2.36
CA ASN A 155 -5.90 -1.91 -1.25
C ASN A 155 -6.65 -0.59 -1.17
N THR A 156 -7.48 -0.52 -0.14
CA THR A 156 -8.22 0.68 0.16
C THR A 156 -7.43 1.38 1.22
N PHE A 157 -6.98 2.54 0.84
CA PHE A 157 -6.35 3.44 1.75
C PHE A 157 -7.38 4.49 2.09
N GLY A 158 -7.70 4.55 3.36
CA GLY A 158 -8.00 5.83 3.94
C GLY A 158 -6.81 6.77 3.75
N ASP A 159 -6.95 7.96 4.25
CA ASP A 159 -6.05 9.01 3.86
C ASP A 159 -4.66 8.72 4.48
N PHE A 160 -3.58 9.03 3.76
CA PHE A 160 -2.22 9.07 4.32
C PHE A 160 -1.55 7.73 4.65
N ASN A 161 -1.54 6.79 3.73
CA ASN A 161 -0.77 5.56 3.92
C ASN A 161 0.57 5.58 3.18
N THR A 162 1.58 5.01 3.83
CA THR A 162 2.96 4.93 3.33
C THR A 162 3.38 3.48 3.14
N LEU A 163 3.88 3.20 1.93
CA LEU A 163 4.61 1.98 1.61
C LEU A 163 6.05 2.28 1.29
N GLY A 164 6.97 1.77 2.11
CA GLY A 164 8.41 1.72 1.83
C GLY A 164 8.72 0.79 0.66
N ASP A 165 9.96 0.77 0.16
CA ASP A 165 10.33 0.14 -1.12
C ASP A 165 10.19 -1.38 -1.10
N TYR A 166 9.94 -1.98 -2.26
CA TYR A 166 9.74 -3.42 -2.44
C TYR A 166 8.69 -4.02 -1.49
N THR A 167 7.86 -3.18 -0.89
CA THR A 167 6.71 -3.57 -0.08
C THR A 167 5.76 -4.32 -0.98
N LYS A 168 5.30 -5.46 -0.45
CA LYS A 168 4.39 -6.38 -1.12
C LYS A 168 3.18 -6.55 -0.25
N LEU A 169 2.14 -5.83 -0.63
CA LEU A 169 0.83 -6.04 -0.05
C LEU A 169 0.15 -7.13 -0.85
N GLY A 170 -0.36 -8.15 -0.16
CA GLY A 170 -1.38 -9.04 -0.69
C GLY A 170 -2.69 -8.28 -0.94
N ASP A 171 -3.75 -9.02 -1.21
CA ASP A 171 -5.00 -8.42 -1.66
C ASP A 171 -5.90 -7.98 -0.49
N GLU A 172 -6.80 -7.03 -0.79
CA GLU A 172 -7.92 -6.64 0.08
C GLU A 172 -7.49 -6.13 1.47
N ASN A 173 -6.32 -5.50 1.57
CA ASN A 173 -5.97 -4.83 2.81
C ASN A 173 -6.75 -3.53 2.92
N THR A 174 -7.37 -3.37 4.07
CA THR A 174 -7.99 -2.11 4.45
C THR A 174 -7.05 -1.43 5.41
N PHE A 175 -6.57 -0.28 4.97
CA PHE A 175 -5.87 0.66 5.80
C PHE A 175 -6.87 1.74 6.16
N GLY A 176 -7.16 1.87 7.44
CA GLY A 176 -7.59 3.17 7.94
C GLY A 176 -6.53 4.21 7.63
N ASP A 177 -6.81 5.44 8.02
CA ASP A 177 -5.89 6.53 7.77
C ASP A 177 -4.55 6.27 8.50
N PHE A 178 -3.44 6.77 7.94
CA PHE A 178 -2.13 6.87 8.64
C PHE A 178 -1.32 5.58 8.88
N ASN A 179 -1.42 4.55 8.05
CA ASN A 179 -0.55 3.37 8.21
C ASN A 179 0.80 3.52 7.52
N THR A 180 1.83 2.91 8.11
CA THR A 180 3.20 2.87 7.57
C THR A 180 3.70 1.43 7.47
N LEU A 181 4.16 1.04 6.30
CA LEU A 181 4.78 -0.25 6.04
C LEU A 181 6.21 -0.02 5.56
N GLY A 182 7.19 -0.53 6.30
CA GLY A 182 8.61 -0.41 5.98
C GLY A 182 9.04 -1.27 4.81
N ASP A 183 10.29 -1.16 4.38
CA ASP A 183 10.76 -1.77 3.13
C ASP A 183 10.68 -3.30 3.16
N TYR A 184 10.44 -3.92 2.02
CA TYR A 184 10.30 -5.37 1.88
C TYR A 184 9.24 -5.99 2.82
N THR A 185 8.36 -5.16 3.40
CA THR A 185 7.25 -5.62 4.22
C THR A 185 6.32 -6.47 3.37
N LYS A 186 5.82 -7.55 3.97
CA LYS A 186 4.90 -8.50 3.35
C LYS A 186 3.71 -8.68 4.27
N LEU A 187 2.60 -8.06 3.89
CA LEU A 187 1.30 -8.44 4.42
C LEU A 187 0.73 -9.54 3.52
N GLY A 188 0.26 -10.62 4.12
CA GLY A 188 -0.66 -11.56 3.49
C GLY A 188 -2.05 -10.95 3.33
N ASP A 189 -2.99 -11.73 2.82
CA ASP A 189 -4.27 -11.19 2.37
C ASP A 189 -5.20 -10.84 3.54
N ASN A 190 -6.18 -9.97 3.28
CA ASN A 190 -7.27 -9.65 4.22
C ASN A 190 -6.79 -9.13 5.58
N CYS A 191 -5.70 -8.36 5.60
CA CYS A 191 -5.30 -7.69 6.83
C CYS A 191 -6.11 -6.41 6.97
N THR A 192 -6.70 -6.24 8.15
CA THR A 192 -7.26 -4.96 8.54
C THR A 192 -6.26 -4.29 9.45
N LEU A 193 -5.75 -3.17 8.99
CA LEU A 193 -5.04 -2.23 9.83
C LEU A 193 -6.03 -1.09 10.07
N GLY A 194 -6.48 -0.97 11.32
CA GLY A 194 -7.14 0.26 11.76
C GLY A 194 -6.23 1.47 11.53
N GLU A 195 -6.67 2.63 11.97
CA GLU A 195 -5.88 3.84 11.78
C GLU A 195 -4.51 3.75 12.49
N SER A 196 -3.48 4.36 11.91
CA SER A 196 -2.19 4.63 12.57
C SER A 196 -1.29 3.43 12.92
N ASN A 197 -1.31 2.32 12.18
CA ASN A 197 -0.37 1.22 12.42
C ASN A 197 1.00 1.43 11.74
N THR A 198 2.06 0.84 12.30
CA THR A 198 3.40 0.81 11.72
C THR A 198 3.94 -0.61 11.67
N LEU A 199 4.37 -1.07 10.49
CA LEU A 199 5.13 -2.31 10.33
C LEU A 199 6.54 -1.96 9.88
N GLY A 200 7.54 -2.48 10.57
CA GLY A 200 8.95 -2.27 10.23
C GLY A 200 9.42 -3.13 9.05
N ASP A 201 10.62 -2.89 8.56
CA ASP A 201 11.15 -3.53 7.36
C ASP A 201 11.18 -5.06 7.47
N TYR A 202 11.00 -5.76 6.36
CA TYR A 202 10.95 -7.22 6.28
C TYR A 202 9.90 -7.86 7.19
N THR A 203 8.97 -7.08 7.76
CA THR A 203 7.88 -7.63 8.58
C THR A 203 7.02 -8.54 7.73
N LYS A 204 6.62 -9.66 8.33
CA LYS A 204 5.69 -10.60 7.72
C LYS A 204 4.50 -10.81 8.62
N LEU A 205 3.39 -10.18 8.25
CA LEU A 205 2.08 -10.57 8.74
C LEU A 205 1.51 -11.63 7.81
N GLY A 206 1.01 -12.72 8.39
CA GLY A 206 0.22 -13.71 7.65
C GLY A 206 -1.22 -13.25 7.47
N ASP A 207 -2.00 -14.00 6.71
CA ASP A 207 -3.36 -13.62 6.32
C ASP A 207 -4.29 -13.40 7.53
N ASN A 208 -5.33 -12.59 7.34
CA ASN A 208 -6.40 -12.34 8.31
C ASN A 208 -5.91 -11.73 9.64
N CYS A 209 -4.78 -11.02 9.61
CA CYS A 209 -4.33 -10.28 10.77
C CYS A 209 -5.17 -9.02 10.92
N THR A 210 -5.89 -8.94 12.03
CA THR A 210 -6.52 -7.69 12.46
C THR A 210 -5.59 -7.00 13.45
N LEU A 211 -5.03 -5.89 13.01
CA LEU A 211 -4.51 -4.87 13.90
C LEU A 211 -5.63 -3.86 14.07
N GLY A 212 -6.05 -3.65 15.32
CA GLY A 212 -6.86 -2.47 15.63
C GLY A 212 -6.07 -1.19 15.33
N GLU A 213 -6.49 -0.08 15.90
CA GLU A 213 -5.77 1.17 15.71
C GLU A 213 -4.41 1.16 16.44
N SER A 214 -3.43 1.86 15.87
CA SER A 214 -2.20 2.28 16.55
C SER A 214 -1.20 1.18 16.97
N ASN A 215 -1.14 0.05 16.26
CA ASN A 215 -0.15 -1.01 16.55
C ASN A 215 1.19 -0.74 15.86
N LYS A 216 2.29 -1.17 16.49
CA LYS A 216 3.64 -1.05 15.93
C LYS A 216 4.38 -2.38 15.98
N LEU A 217 4.79 -2.89 14.82
CA LEU A 217 5.53 -4.13 14.63
C LEU A 217 6.94 -3.82 14.14
N GLY A 218 7.97 -4.42 14.75
CA GLY A 218 9.38 -4.11 14.45
C GLY A 218 9.96 -4.87 13.25
N ASN A 219 11.18 -4.52 12.85
CA ASN A 219 11.82 -5.10 11.66
C ASN A 219 12.08 -6.60 11.78
N GLY A 220 11.84 -7.33 10.69
CA GLY A 220 11.99 -8.78 10.62
C GLY A 220 11.11 -9.53 11.62
N LEU A 221 10.15 -8.84 12.26
CA LEU A 221 9.23 -9.41 13.22
C LEU A 221 8.42 -10.51 12.53
N LYS A 222 8.43 -11.66 13.19
CA LYS A 222 7.75 -12.89 12.78
C LYS A 222 6.93 -13.48 13.92
N PHE A 223 6.24 -12.64 14.68
CA PHE A 223 5.18 -12.98 15.64
C PHE A 223 4.52 -11.66 16.00
N GLY A 224 3.49 -11.65 16.83
CA GLY A 224 3.39 -10.51 17.74
C GLY A 224 4.12 -10.79 19.06
N LYS A 225 4.95 -9.85 19.58
CA LYS A 225 5.25 -9.72 21.03
C LYS A 225 4.15 -8.88 21.72
N LYS A 226 4.05 -8.87 23.07
CA LYS A 226 2.99 -8.18 23.84
C LYS A 226 1.58 -8.48 23.28
N LEU A 227 1.46 -9.69 22.79
CA LEU A 227 0.28 -10.20 22.12
C LEU A 227 -0.78 -10.39 23.19
N THR A 228 -1.72 -9.47 23.25
CA THR A 228 -2.87 -9.64 24.13
C THR A 228 -3.79 -10.65 23.47
N ILE A 229 -3.80 -11.87 23.96
CA ILE A 229 -4.76 -12.90 23.55
C ILE A 229 -5.82 -12.91 24.65
N GLU A 230 -7.05 -12.57 24.30
CA GLU A 230 -8.18 -12.67 25.23
C GLU A 230 -8.03 -11.87 26.52
N GLY A 231 -7.49 -10.67 26.39
CA GLY A 231 -7.31 -9.76 27.50
C GLY A 231 -6.19 -10.16 28.47
N VAL A 232 -5.38 -11.18 28.15
CA VAL A 232 -4.23 -11.55 28.98
C VAL A 232 -2.89 -11.30 28.33
N LYS A 233 -1.90 -11.10 29.21
CA LYS A 233 -0.55 -10.69 28.90
C LYS A 233 0.34 -11.87 28.47
N CYS A 234 0.17 -12.38 27.24
CA CYS A 234 0.90 -13.56 26.71
C CYS A 234 2.44 -13.41 26.71
N ARG A 235 3.12 -14.05 27.66
CA ARG A 235 4.58 -14.20 27.76
C ARG A 235 5.17 -15.20 26.75
N ASP A 236 4.42 -16.23 26.47
CA ASP A 236 4.66 -17.06 25.31
C ASP A 236 3.37 -17.84 25.06
N LEU A 237 3.24 -18.30 23.84
CA LEU A 237 2.10 -19.01 23.36
C LEU A 237 2.63 -20.36 22.92
N MET A 238 2.21 -21.41 23.61
CA MET A 238 2.23 -22.74 23.01
C MET A 238 0.81 -23.21 22.83
N THR A 239 0.68 -24.07 21.85
CA THR A 239 -0.49 -24.89 21.67
C THR A 239 -0.07 -26.34 21.86
N MET A 240 -0.93 -27.12 22.49
CA MET A 240 -0.75 -28.56 22.61
C MET A 240 -2.04 -29.32 22.36
N GLY A 241 -1.93 -30.63 22.15
CA GLY A 241 -3.07 -31.52 21.97
C GLY A 241 -3.84 -31.76 23.28
N ASN A 242 -5.15 -31.89 23.17
CA ASN A 242 -6.01 -32.31 24.28
C ASN A 242 -5.70 -33.76 24.72
N VAL A 243 -5.80 -34.01 26.02
CA VAL A 243 -5.34 -35.22 26.72
C VAL A 243 -6.41 -35.80 27.65
N ASP A 244 -7.70 -35.48 27.41
CA ASP A 244 -8.84 -35.92 28.23
C ASP A 244 -9.24 -37.40 28.08
N GLY A 245 -8.58 -38.15 27.20
CA GLY A 245 -8.86 -39.56 26.95
C GLY A 245 -10.18 -39.84 26.22
N LEU A 246 -10.93 -38.80 25.85
CA LEU A 246 -12.20 -38.92 25.11
C LEU A 246 -12.01 -38.94 23.59
N GLY A 247 -10.76 -38.83 23.11
CA GLY A 247 -10.40 -38.98 21.71
C GLY A 247 -10.73 -37.79 20.80
N GLY A 248 -10.95 -36.59 21.38
CA GLY A 248 -11.35 -35.38 20.64
C GLY A 248 -10.21 -34.43 20.22
N GLN A 249 -10.40 -33.67 19.12
CA GLN A 249 -9.44 -32.72 18.52
C GLN A 249 -9.34 -31.36 19.25
N GLY A 250 -9.35 -31.36 20.59
CA GLY A 250 -9.17 -30.10 21.33
C GLY A 250 -7.72 -29.61 21.24
N GLN A 251 -7.52 -28.30 21.08
CA GLN A 251 -6.25 -27.66 21.45
C GLN A 251 -6.39 -27.04 22.82
N VAL A 252 -5.34 -27.20 23.61
CA VAL A 252 -5.13 -26.41 24.79
C VAL A 252 -4.18 -25.30 24.37
N VAL A 253 -4.70 -24.07 24.31
CA VAL A 253 -3.84 -22.89 24.17
C VAL A 253 -3.36 -22.58 25.57
N ILE A 254 -2.07 -22.76 25.75
CA ILE A 254 -1.40 -22.40 26.98
C ILE A 254 -0.81 -21.04 26.71
N ILE A 255 -1.50 -20.04 27.23
CA ILE A 255 -1.00 -18.70 27.25
C ILE A 255 -0.33 -18.59 28.60
N VAL A 256 0.99 -18.78 28.61
CA VAL A 256 1.75 -18.34 29.77
C VAL A 256 1.63 -16.84 29.73
N HIS A 257 1.00 -16.26 30.73
CA HIS A 257 0.91 -14.83 30.91
C HIS A 257 1.59 -14.42 32.21
N THR A 258 1.61 -13.13 32.51
CA THR A 258 2.37 -12.59 33.65
C THR A 258 1.80 -12.98 35.02
N GLU A 259 0.49 -13.19 35.07
CA GLU A 259 -0.25 -13.48 36.29
C GLU A 259 -0.48 -14.98 36.48
N GLY A 260 0.25 -15.78 35.70
CA GLY A 260 0.16 -17.22 35.66
C GLY A 260 -0.28 -17.70 34.29
N ILE A 261 -1.07 -18.75 34.29
CA ILE A 261 -1.40 -19.46 33.06
C ILE A 261 -2.88 -19.32 32.79
N LYS A 262 -3.18 -18.84 31.59
CA LYS A 262 -4.53 -18.88 31.05
C LYS A 262 -4.62 -20.09 30.16
N ILE A 263 -5.56 -20.94 30.53
CA ILE A 263 -5.93 -22.11 29.76
C ILE A 263 -7.17 -21.73 28.97
N ARG A 264 -7.04 -21.81 27.66
CA ARG A 264 -8.20 -21.95 26.78
C ARG A 264 -8.28 -23.40 26.33
N ALA A 265 -9.34 -24.10 26.75
CA ALA A 265 -9.57 -25.51 26.44
C ALA A 265 -11.09 -25.80 26.37
N GLY A 266 -11.62 -26.03 25.18
CA GLY A 266 -13.08 -26.12 24.99
C GLY A 266 -13.78 -24.80 25.35
N CYS A 267 -14.96 -24.85 25.97
CA CYS A 267 -15.70 -23.65 26.41
C CYS A 267 -15.06 -22.94 27.61
N PHE A 268 -13.97 -23.50 28.12
CA PHE A 268 -13.27 -22.95 29.26
C PHE A 268 -12.24 -21.92 28.78
N SER A 269 -12.30 -20.73 29.37
CA SER A 269 -11.27 -19.69 29.29
C SER A 269 -11.10 -19.14 30.68
N GLY A 270 -10.01 -19.49 31.34
CA GLY A 270 -9.76 -19.11 32.73
C GLY A 270 -8.36 -19.51 33.17
N SER A 271 -8.10 -19.38 34.46
CA SER A 271 -6.83 -19.78 35.05
C SER A 271 -6.62 -21.30 35.00
N LEU A 272 -5.37 -21.74 35.14
CA LEU A 272 -5.03 -23.15 35.26
C LEU A 272 -5.73 -23.84 36.45
N ASP A 273 -5.92 -23.15 37.58
CA ASP A 273 -6.57 -23.73 38.74
C ASP A 273 -8.08 -23.90 38.57
N GLU A 274 -8.75 -22.90 37.99
CA GLU A 274 -10.16 -22.99 37.62
C GLU A 274 -10.40 -24.14 36.62
N PHE A 275 -9.46 -24.32 35.69
CA PHE A 275 -9.52 -25.41 34.72
C PHE A 275 -9.47 -26.78 35.40
N CYS A 276 -8.50 -26.98 36.30
CA CYS A 276 -8.32 -28.24 37.01
C CYS A 276 -9.51 -28.56 37.93
N ALA A 277 -10.00 -27.58 38.69
CA ALA A 277 -11.15 -27.77 39.57
C ALA A 277 -12.41 -28.19 38.78
N ASN A 278 -12.63 -27.56 37.63
CA ASN A 278 -13.73 -27.92 36.76
C ASN A 278 -13.58 -29.37 36.24
N ALA A 279 -12.39 -29.75 35.75
CA ALA A 279 -12.14 -31.08 35.22
C ALA A 279 -12.32 -32.21 36.27
N GLU A 280 -11.87 -31.98 37.50
CA GLU A 280 -11.97 -32.98 38.58
C GLU A 280 -13.40 -33.16 39.08
N SER A 281 -14.21 -32.09 39.10
CA SER A 281 -15.64 -32.18 39.44
C SER A 281 -16.42 -33.11 38.49
N GLU A 282 -15.91 -33.29 37.28
CA GLU A 282 -16.43 -34.19 36.26
C GLU A 282 -15.74 -35.57 36.27
N ASN A 283 -14.97 -35.90 37.32
CA ASN A 283 -14.22 -37.14 37.45
C ASN A 283 -13.12 -37.33 36.36
N LYS A 284 -12.65 -36.23 35.72
CA LYS A 284 -11.57 -36.24 34.71
C LYS A 284 -10.20 -36.01 35.35
N ILE A 285 -9.86 -36.86 36.31
CA ILE A 285 -8.66 -36.73 37.15
C ILE A 285 -7.37 -36.76 36.32
N THR A 286 -7.25 -37.69 35.37
CA THR A 286 -6.04 -37.83 34.53
C THR A 286 -5.85 -36.61 33.64
N TYR A 287 -6.94 -36.03 33.14
CA TYR A 287 -6.93 -34.88 32.25
C TYR A 287 -6.37 -33.62 32.92
N SER A 288 -6.93 -33.30 34.10
CA SER A 288 -6.46 -32.21 34.96
C SER A 288 -4.95 -32.30 35.19
N LYS A 289 -4.47 -33.51 35.54
CA LYS A 289 -3.06 -33.75 35.87
C LYS A 289 -2.12 -33.55 34.69
N VAL A 290 -2.49 -34.01 33.49
CA VAL A 290 -1.59 -33.92 32.32
C VAL A 290 -1.50 -32.48 31.80
N VAL A 291 -2.62 -31.75 31.69
CA VAL A 291 -2.59 -30.35 31.24
C VAL A 291 -1.83 -29.47 32.22
N ARG A 292 -2.04 -29.68 33.53
CA ARG A 292 -1.28 -28.99 34.57
C ARG A 292 0.22 -29.24 34.41
N ALA A 293 0.63 -30.51 34.29
CA ALA A 293 2.04 -30.84 34.12
C ALA A 293 2.65 -30.19 32.88
N ALA A 294 1.94 -30.16 31.75
CA ALA A 294 2.44 -29.54 30.53
C ALA A 294 2.47 -28.01 30.60
N ALA A 295 1.44 -27.39 31.18
CA ALA A 295 1.36 -25.96 31.33
C ALA A 295 2.40 -25.41 32.31
N GLU A 296 2.61 -26.09 33.43
CA GLU A 296 3.67 -25.80 34.38
C GLU A 296 5.06 -26.06 33.76
N ALA A 297 5.24 -27.13 32.99
CA ALA A 297 6.50 -27.39 32.29
C ALA A 297 6.79 -26.36 31.19
N PHE A 298 5.76 -25.87 30.49
CA PHE A 298 5.91 -24.82 29.50
C PHE A 298 6.16 -23.48 30.16
N GLU A 299 5.42 -23.12 31.20
CA GLU A 299 5.70 -21.94 32.01
C GLU A 299 7.10 -22.02 32.60
N GLN A 300 7.57 -23.21 33.00
CA GLN A 300 8.94 -23.41 33.45
C GLN A 300 9.93 -23.23 32.30
N CYS A 301 9.69 -23.77 31.10
CA CYS A 301 10.53 -23.50 29.92
C CYS A 301 10.56 -22.01 29.56
N VAL A 302 9.41 -21.35 29.64
CA VAL A 302 9.24 -19.91 29.42
C VAL A 302 10.04 -19.17 30.49
N ASN A 303 9.89 -19.50 31.78
CA ASN A 303 10.65 -18.91 32.88
C ASN A 303 12.17 -19.20 32.81
N GLU A 304 12.59 -20.40 32.39
CA GLU A 304 14.00 -20.83 32.26
C GLU A 304 14.70 -20.19 31.07
N LYS A 305 13.99 -20.08 29.94
CA LYS A 305 14.42 -19.23 28.81
C LYS A 305 14.33 -17.74 29.17
N GLY A 306 13.77 -17.42 30.33
CA GLY A 306 13.44 -16.06 30.74
C GLY A 306 12.52 -15.35 29.74
N MET A 307 11.67 -16.08 29.02
CA MET A 307 10.68 -15.54 28.09
C MET A 307 9.59 -14.82 28.86
N THR A 308 9.60 -13.51 28.68
CA THR A 308 8.65 -12.59 29.28
C THR A 308 7.47 -12.30 28.33
N GLY A 309 7.54 -12.77 27.06
CA GLY A 309 6.72 -12.38 25.88
C GLY A 309 6.69 -10.91 25.61
N GLY A 310 7.71 -10.26 26.12
CA GLY A 310 7.80 -8.83 26.18
C GLY A 310 6.90 -8.19 27.24
N TRP A 311 6.26 -8.89 28.20
CA TRP A 311 5.44 -8.24 29.24
C TRP A 311 6.18 -7.92 30.53
N ASP A 312 7.19 -8.73 30.86
CA ASP A 312 8.17 -8.49 31.93
C ASP A 312 9.33 -7.61 31.42
N ASP A 313 9.43 -7.44 30.09
CA ASP A 313 10.28 -6.45 29.38
C ASP A 313 9.59 -5.07 29.31
#